data_AF-A0A8F5VNT7-F1
#
_entry.id   AF-A0A8F5VNT7-F1
#
_cell.length_a   1.000
_cell.length_b   1.000
_cell.length_c   1.000
_cell.angle_alpha   90.00
_cell.angle_beta   90.00
_cell.angle_gamma   90.00
#
_symmetry.space_group_name_H-M   'P 1'
#
loop_
_entity.id
_entity.type
_entity.pdbx_description
1 polymer ?
#
loop_
_entity_poly.entity_id
_entity_poly.type
_entity_poly.pdbx_seq_one_letter_code
_entity_poly.pdbx_strand_id
1 'polypeptide(L)'
;MSEENLKAVCIYARNQKGVLKDISGTFADHNANIVMIHLESIQGRAEDVFDELYVEYEGDVDQNQLMSALHELSGVKEVIQHISFGDIYGKRVIIIGGGAQVAQVAMGAVNEADRHNIRGERISVDTIPLVGEKTLSQAIDAVTRLPRVEILVLAGSIMGGSVSDAVERVKVSGIPVIALNMAGSVVKHADLVVTDPIQAGVFAVMHVSTIAVFDVYRVRGRKF
;
A
#
# COMPACT_ATOMS: atom_id res chain seq x y z
N MET A 1 -9.39 -3.47 14.68
CA MET A 1 -9.07 -4.89 14.93
C MET A 1 -7.62 -4.92 15.36
N SER A 2 -7.27 -5.61 16.45
CA SER A 2 -5.87 -5.68 16.87
C SER A 2 -5.06 -6.42 15.81
N GLU A 3 -3.96 -5.82 15.36
CA GLU A 3 -2.97 -6.45 14.47
C GLU A 3 -2.43 -7.77 15.03
N GLU A 4 -2.64 -8.06 16.33
CA GLU A 4 -2.21 -9.28 17.03
C GLU A 4 -2.74 -10.61 16.45
N ASN A 5 -3.76 -10.59 15.58
CA ASN A 5 -4.29 -11.81 14.95
C ASN A 5 -3.93 -11.97 13.46
N LEU A 6 -3.22 -11.02 12.86
CA LEU A 6 -2.83 -11.10 11.45
C LEU A 6 -1.58 -11.98 11.29
N LYS A 7 -1.69 -13.02 10.47
CA LYS A 7 -0.62 -13.99 10.21
C LYS A 7 -0.31 -13.98 8.72
N ALA A 8 0.93 -14.31 8.35
CA ALA A 8 1.32 -14.40 6.95
C ALA A 8 2.03 -15.71 6.63
N VAL A 9 1.86 -16.16 5.40
CA VAL A 9 2.51 -17.35 4.86
C VAL A 9 2.85 -17.15 3.40
N CYS A 10 4.01 -17.65 3.01
CA CYS A 10 4.44 -17.78 1.64
C CYS A 10 4.31 -19.25 1.22
N ILE A 11 3.65 -19.49 0.10
CA ILE A 11 3.37 -20.83 -0.42
C ILE A 11 3.99 -20.91 -1.81
N TYR A 12 4.95 -21.80 -2.00
CA TYR A 12 5.48 -22.12 -3.32
C TYR A 12 4.57 -23.16 -3.97
N ALA A 13 3.75 -22.73 -4.91
CA ALA A 13 2.68 -23.54 -5.50
C ALA A 13 2.80 -23.63 -7.02
N ARG A 14 2.43 -24.78 -7.59
CA ARG A 14 2.37 -24.97 -9.05
C ARG A 14 1.33 -24.01 -9.63
N ASN A 15 1.70 -23.31 -10.71
CA ASN A 15 0.77 -22.48 -11.44
C ASN A 15 -0.13 -23.33 -12.35
N GLN A 16 -1.10 -24.01 -11.75
CA GLN A 16 -2.07 -24.87 -12.44
C GLN A 16 -3.49 -24.59 -11.98
N LYS A 17 -4.45 -24.88 -12.87
CA LYS A 17 -5.88 -24.76 -12.57
C LYS A 17 -6.23 -25.63 -11.36
N GLY A 18 -6.88 -25.03 -10.37
CA GLY A 18 -7.34 -25.71 -9.16
C GLY A 18 -6.43 -25.52 -7.96
N VAL A 19 -5.13 -25.27 -8.15
CA VAL A 19 -4.18 -25.17 -7.03
C VAL A 19 -4.55 -24.03 -6.06
N LEU A 20 -4.84 -22.83 -6.56
CA LEU A 20 -5.28 -21.72 -5.71
C LEU A 20 -6.64 -21.99 -5.03
N LYS A 21 -7.53 -22.76 -5.67
CA LYS A 21 -8.82 -23.14 -5.10
C LYS A 21 -8.61 -24.12 -3.94
N ASP A 22 -7.72 -25.09 -4.10
CA ASP A 22 -7.43 -26.08 -3.07
C ASP A 22 -6.75 -25.40 -1.88
N ILE A 23 -5.77 -24.52 -2.14
CA ILE A 23 -5.13 -23.69 -1.11
C ILE A 23 -6.16 -22.85 -0.35
N SER A 24 -7.01 -22.09 -1.05
CA SER A 24 -8.01 -21.24 -0.38
C SER A 24 -9.09 -22.05 0.35
N GLY A 25 -9.43 -23.24 -0.16
CA GLY A 25 -10.27 -24.22 0.53
C GLY A 25 -9.65 -24.69 1.85
N THR A 26 -8.35 -25.01 1.85
CA THR A 26 -7.63 -25.40 3.07
C THR A 26 -7.65 -24.30 4.14
N PHE A 27 -7.49 -23.03 3.77
CA PHE A 27 -7.66 -21.92 4.73
C PHE A 27 -9.08 -21.90 5.31
N ALA A 28 -10.11 -22.02 4.46
CA ALA A 28 -11.50 -22.01 4.90
C ALA A 28 -11.83 -23.19 5.84
N ASP A 29 -11.35 -24.40 5.53
CA ASP A 29 -11.56 -25.61 6.34
C ASP A 29 -10.93 -25.49 7.74
N HIS A 30 -9.92 -24.63 7.90
CA HIS A 30 -9.22 -24.37 9.16
C HIS A 30 -9.68 -23.07 9.84
N ASN A 31 -10.86 -22.54 9.48
CA ASN A 31 -11.42 -21.28 10.01
C ASN A 31 -10.50 -20.05 9.83
N ALA A 32 -9.64 -20.07 8.82
CA ALA A 32 -8.79 -18.93 8.47
C ALA A 32 -9.48 -18.04 7.45
N ASN A 33 -9.62 -16.75 7.76
CA ASN A 33 -10.12 -15.73 6.86
C ASN A 33 -8.95 -15.07 6.12
N ILE A 34 -8.88 -15.24 4.80
CA ILE A 34 -7.85 -14.60 3.98
C ILE A 34 -8.18 -13.13 3.81
N VAL A 35 -7.22 -12.24 4.12
CA VAL A 35 -7.38 -10.79 4.01
C VAL A 35 -6.53 -10.17 2.90
N MET A 36 -5.42 -10.81 2.53
CA MET A 36 -4.58 -10.40 1.41
C MET A 36 -4.03 -11.61 0.68
N ILE A 37 -4.01 -11.52 -0.65
CA ILE A 37 -3.33 -12.47 -1.51
C ILE A 37 -2.45 -11.69 -2.49
N HIS A 38 -1.20 -12.12 -2.62
CA HIS A 38 -0.30 -11.67 -3.67
C HIS A 38 0.34 -12.88 -4.33
N LEU A 39 0.12 -13.03 -5.64
CA LEU A 39 0.72 -14.10 -6.44
C LEU A 39 1.73 -13.47 -7.39
N GLU A 40 2.97 -13.91 -7.31
CA GLU A 40 4.02 -13.49 -8.23
C GLU A 40 4.59 -14.70 -8.98
N SER A 41 4.59 -14.59 -10.31
CA SER A 41 5.16 -15.64 -11.16
C SER A 41 6.67 -15.48 -11.27
N ILE A 42 7.40 -16.51 -10.87
CA ILE A 42 8.86 -16.50 -10.90
C ILE A 42 9.31 -16.77 -12.35
N GLN A 43 9.64 -15.71 -13.09
CA GLN A 43 10.10 -15.83 -14.48
C GLN A 43 11.47 -16.53 -14.56
N GLY A 44 11.62 -17.45 -15.52
CA GLY A 44 12.92 -18.01 -15.91
C GLY A 44 13.21 -19.46 -15.51
N ARG A 45 12.21 -20.26 -15.13
CA ARG A 45 12.36 -21.71 -14.93
C ARG A 45 11.46 -22.50 -15.89
N ALA A 46 11.92 -23.69 -16.28
CA ALA A 46 11.23 -24.62 -17.20
C ALA A 46 9.90 -25.13 -16.61
N GLU A 47 9.15 -25.93 -17.37
CA GLU A 47 7.75 -26.41 -17.21
C GLU A 47 7.27 -26.90 -15.82
N ASP A 48 8.16 -26.97 -14.81
CA ASP A 48 7.87 -27.21 -13.38
C ASP A 48 8.05 -25.93 -12.52
N VAL A 49 7.49 -24.79 -12.95
CA VAL A 49 7.56 -23.54 -12.19
C VAL A 49 6.58 -23.57 -11.01
N PHE A 50 7.13 -23.38 -9.82
CA PHE A 50 6.36 -23.01 -8.63
C PHE A 50 6.37 -21.49 -8.53
N ASP A 51 5.19 -20.90 -8.48
CA ASP A 51 4.98 -19.48 -8.24
C ASP A 51 4.93 -19.22 -6.74
N GLU A 52 5.22 -17.97 -6.37
CA GLU A 52 5.17 -17.53 -4.99
C GLU A 52 3.78 -16.96 -4.69
N LEU A 53 3.07 -17.59 -3.75
CA LEU A 53 1.78 -17.13 -3.25
C LEU A 53 1.94 -16.66 -1.81
N TYR A 54 1.93 -15.34 -1.63
CA TYR A 54 1.88 -14.72 -0.32
C TYR A 54 0.43 -14.53 0.12
N VAL A 55 0.10 -14.99 1.32
CA VAL A 55 -1.24 -14.90 1.91
C VAL A 55 -1.13 -14.31 3.30
N GLU A 56 -1.89 -13.25 3.57
CA GLU A 56 -2.17 -12.81 4.94
C GLU A 56 -3.59 -13.24 5.32
N TYR A 57 -3.73 -13.73 6.55
CA TYR A 57 -4.97 -14.28 7.06
C TYR A 57 -5.14 -14.00 8.56
N GLU A 58 -6.39 -13.99 8.99
CA GLU A 58 -6.79 -13.82 10.38
C GLU A 58 -7.72 -14.96 10.82
N GLY A 59 -7.92 -15.11 12.13
CA GLY A 59 -8.86 -16.08 12.71
C GLY A 59 -8.25 -16.92 13.83
N ASP A 60 -9.12 -17.66 14.50
CA ASP A 60 -8.74 -18.65 15.51
C ASP A 60 -8.30 -19.95 14.82
N VAL A 61 -7.02 -19.98 14.46
CA VAL A 61 -6.42 -21.01 13.60
C VAL A 61 -5.29 -21.71 14.36
N ASP A 62 -5.37 -23.03 14.45
CA ASP A 62 -4.21 -23.87 14.80
C ASP A 62 -3.21 -23.83 13.63
N GLN A 63 -2.16 -23.04 13.81
CA GLN A 63 -1.15 -22.82 12.78
C GLN A 63 -0.46 -24.13 12.37
N ASN A 64 -0.20 -25.05 13.29
CA ASN A 64 0.50 -26.29 12.95
C ASN A 64 -0.37 -27.16 12.03
N GLN A 65 -1.67 -27.27 12.33
CA GLN A 65 -2.61 -28.03 11.50
C GLN A 65 -2.76 -27.42 10.12
N LEU A 66 -2.95 -26.09 10.03
CA LEU A 66 -3.07 -25.40 8.74
C LEU A 66 -1.81 -25.58 7.89
N MET A 67 -0.61 -25.40 8.47
CA MET A 67 0.64 -25.52 7.73
C MET A 67 0.87 -26.95 7.24
N SER A 68 0.58 -27.96 8.06
CA SER A 68 0.63 -29.36 7.65
C SER A 68 -0.36 -29.64 6.51
N ALA A 69 -1.61 -29.18 6.62
CA ALA A 69 -2.61 -29.39 5.58
C ALA A 69 -2.25 -28.72 4.25
N LEU A 70 -1.67 -27.51 4.28
CA LEU A 70 -1.17 -26.82 3.09
C LEU A 70 0.00 -27.57 2.44
N HIS A 71 0.92 -28.12 3.24
CA HIS A 71 2.05 -28.93 2.74
C HIS A 71 1.61 -30.24 2.10
N GLU A 72 0.47 -30.81 2.50
CA GLU A 72 -0.07 -32.06 1.95
C GLU A 72 -0.74 -31.88 0.57
N LEU A 73 -1.00 -30.65 0.13
CA LEU A 73 -1.58 -30.37 -1.18
C LEU A 73 -0.60 -30.74 -2.30
N SER A 74 -1.07 -31.52 -3.28
CA SER A 74 -0.24 -32.01 -4.41
C SER A 74 0.38 -30.89 -5.27
N GLY A 75 -0.24 -29.71 -5.27
CA GLY A 75 0.23 -28.53 -5.98
C GLY A 75 1.22 -27.67 -5.18
N VAL A 76 1.49 -27.98 -3.92
CA VAL A 76 2.36 -27.18 -3.03
C VAL A 76 3.71 -27.87 -2.86
N LYS A 77 4.78 -27.09 -2.96
CA LYS A 77 6.15 -27.56 -2.72
C LYS A 77 6.64 -27.21 -1.33
N GLU A 78 6.32 -26.01 -0.88
CA GLU A 78 6.83 -25.47 0.37
C GLU A 78 5.89 -24.40 0.90
N VAL A 79 5.84 -24.29 2.24
CA VAL A 79 5.02 -23.36 2.99
C VAL A 79 5.91 -22.76 4.08
N ILE A 80 6.09 -21.44 4.04
CA ILE A 80 7.00 -20.71 4.93
C ILE A 80 6.19 -19.66 5.69
N GLN A 81 6.24 -19.71 7.01
CA GLN A 81 5.59 -18.69 7.84
C GLN A 81 6.38 -17.38 7.79
N HIS A 82 5.66 -16.28 7.64
CA HIS A 82 6.21 -14.93 7.70
C HIS A 82 5.39 -14.06 8.65
N ILE A 83 5.96 -12.89 8.95
CA ILE A 83 5.21 -11.77 9.51
C ILE A 83 4.55 -10.98 8.37
N SER A 84 3.49 -10.23 8.67
CA SER A 84 2.72 -9.54 7.65
C SER A 84 3.52 -8.40 6.99
N PHE A 85 3.10 -7.97 5.79
CA PHE A 85 3.64 -6.75 5.20
C PHE A 85 3.29 -5.52 6.05
N GLY A 86 2.17 -5.56 6.78
CA GLY A 86 1.84 -4.56 7.80
C GLY A 86 2.93 -4.47 8.88
N ASP A 87 3.36 -5.60 9.44
CA ASP A 87 4.36 -5.62 10.51
C ASP A 87 5.77 -5.21 10.03
N ILE A 88 6.11 -5.52 8.77
CA ILE A 88 7.41 -5.16 8.21
C ILE A 88 7.42 -3.72 7.69
N TYR A 89 6.55 -3.43 6.73
CA TYR A 89 6.56 -2.21 5.94
C TYR A 89 5.47 -1.21 6.35
N GLY A 90 4.50 -1.63 7.15
CA GLY A 90 3.52 -0.73 7.74
C GLY A 90 2.59 -0.06 6.76
N LYS A 91 2.17 1.15 7.10
CA LYS A 91 1.31 1.99 6.27
C LYS A 91 2.13 2.68 5.17
N ARG A 92 1.51 3.05 4.05
CA ARG A 92 2.23 3.62 2.89
C ARG A 92 1.80 5.04 2.61
N VAL A 93 2.79 5.91 2.48
CA VAL A 93 2.68 7.22 1.84
C VAL A 93 3.05 7.06 0.36
N ILE A 94 2.16 7.43 -0.55
CA ILE A 94 2.42 7.41 -2.00
C ILE A 94 2.71 8.82 -2.50
N ILE A 95 3.78 9.00 -3.27
CA ILE A 95 4.14 10.30 -3.86
C ILE A 95 4.24 10.17 -5.38
N ILE A 96 3.44 10.96 -6.11
CA ILE A 96 3.38 10.94 -7.58
C ILE A 96 3.57 12.36 -8.13
N GLY A 97 4.37 12.49 -9.19
CA GLY A 97 4.46 13.72 -9.97
C GLY A 97 5.83 13.98 -10.60
N GLY A 98 6.22 15.25 -10.72
CA GLY A 98 7.50 15.64 -11.34
C GLY A 98 8.70 15.27 -10.47
N GLY A 99 9.72 14.63 -11.05
CA GLY A 99 10.81 14.00 -10.31
C GLY A 99 11.52 14.89 -9.27
N ALA A 100 11.76 16.17 -9.58
CA ALA A 100 12.39 17.09 -8.64
C ALA A 100 11.50 17.36 -7.40
N GLN A 101 10.20 17.58 -7.60
CA GLN A 101 9.27 17.85 -6.51
C GLN A 101 8.97 16.58 -5.72
N VAL A 102 8.82 15.43 -6.40
CA VAL A 102 8.70 14.11 -5.76
C VAL A 102 9.87 13.86 -4.82
N ALA A 103 11.10 14.13 -5.23
CA ALA A 103 12.29 13.97 -4.38
C ALA A 103 12.26 14.86 -3.13
N GLN A 104 11.79 16.10 -3.25
CA GLN A 104 11.69 17.02 -2.11
C GLN A 104 10.62 16.57 -1.10
N VAL A 105 9.46 16.13 -1.59
CA VAL A 105 8.42 15.55 -0.72
C VAL A 105 8.92 14.27 -0.06
N ALA A 106 9.59 13.40 -0.82
CA ALA A 106 10.16 12.16 -0.31
C ALA A 106 11.16 12.42 0.81
N MET A 107 12.02 13.43 0.69
CA MET A 107 12.96 13.81 1.74
C MET A 107 12.25 14.15 3.06
N GLY A 108 11.19 14.96 3.01
CA GLY A 108 10.41 15.30 4.21
C GLY A 108 9.70 14.09 4.80
N ALA A 109 9.07 13.28 3.95
CA ALA A 109 8.37 12.07 4.37
C ALA A 109 9.32 11.03 4.98
N VAL A 110 10.46 10.73 4.34
CA VAL A 110 11.43 9.74 4.86
C VAL A 110 11.99 10.20 6.21
N ASN A 111 12.38 11.46 6.34
CA ASN A 111 12.91 11.98 7.61
C ASN A 111 11.91 11.86 8.76
N GLU A 112 10.63 12.11 8.50
CA GLU A 112 9.60 11.98 9.52
C GLU A 112 9.24 10.51 9.78
N ALA A 113 9.15 9.69 8.72
CA ALA A 113 8.88 8.27 8.85
C ALA A 113 9.96 7.58 9.69
N ASP A 114 11.24 7.89 9.49
CA ASP A 114 12.36 7.34 10.28
C ASP A 114 12.20 7.63 11.79
N ARG A 115 11.79 8.86 12.14
CA ARG A 115 11.54 9.26 13.54
C ARG A 115 10.43 8.41 14.17
N HIS A 116 9.38 8.14 13.42
CA HIS A 116 8.25 7.32 13.86
C HIS A 116 8.60 5.83 13.89
N ASN A 117 9.34 5.35 12.90
CA ASN A 117 9.71 3.94 12.73
C ASN A 117 10.63 3.45 13.84
N ILE A 118 11.62 4.25 14.26
CA ILE A 118 12.52 3.92 15.38
C ILE A 118 11.75 3.78 16.71
N ARG A 119 10.55 4.36 16.81
CA ARG A 119 9.69 4.30 18.00
C ARG A 119 8.64 3.18 17.96
N GLY A 120 8.69 2.33 16.94
CA GLY A 120 7.86 1.13 16.84
C GLY A 120 6.72 1.20 15.84
N GLU A 121 6.41 2.38 15.26
CA GLU A 121 5.50 2.44 14.12
C GLU A 121 6.17 1.87 12.86
N ARG A 122 5.38 1.62 11.81
CA ARG A 122 5.91 1.28 10.48
C ARG A 122 5.20 2.12 9.44
N ILE A 123 5.96 2.95 8.75
CA ILE A 123 5.50 3.81 7.67
C ILE A 123 6.54 3.75 6.55
N SER A 124 6.12 3.32 5.37
CA SER A 124 6.94 3.35 4.15
C SER A 124 6.57 4.53 3.26
N VAL A 125 7.53 4.98 2.46
CA VAL A 125 7.37 6.07 1.50
C VAL A 125 7.70 5.55 0.11
N ASP A 126 6.69 5.47 -0.73
CA ASP A 126 6.83 4.91 -2.07
C ASP A 126 6.61 6.02 -3.09
N THR A 127 7.47 6.11 -4.09
CA THR A 127 7.46 7.23 -5.04
C THR A 127 7.57 6.76 -6.47
N ILE A 128 6.93 7.48 -7.39
CA ILE A 128 7.13 7.29 -8.82
C ILE A 128 7.08 8.64 -9.55
N PRO A 129 8.15 9.01 -10.29
CA PRO A 129 8.15 10.23 -11.08
C PRO A 129 7.37 10.00 -12.38
N LEU A 130 6.27 10.73 -12.58
CA LEU A 130 5.41 10.64 -13.74
C LEU A 130 5.00 12.03 -14.24
N VAL A 131 4.82 12.16 -15.54
CA VAL A 131 4.34 13.38 -16.19
C VAL A 131 3.31 13.04 -17.27
N GLY A 132 2.51 14.04 -17.65
CA GLY A 132 1.44 13.90 -18.62
C GLY A 132 0.11 13.52 -17.97
N GLU A 133 -0.95 14.22 -18.36
CA GLU A 133 -2.27 14.16 -17.72
C GLU A 133 -2.83 12.72 -17.65
N LYS A 134 -2.81 12.02 -18.79
CA LYS A 134 -3.31 10.64 -18.89
C LYS A 134 -2.54 9.68 -18.00
N THR A 135 -1.20 9.73 -18.04
CA THR A 135 -0.33 8.87 -17.24
C THR A 135 -0.54 9.12 -15.74
N LEU A 136 -0.63 10.39 -15.34
CA LEU A 136 -0.90 10.78 -13.96
C LEU A 136 -2.27 10.29 -13.50
N SER A 137 -3.32 10.52 -14.29
CA SER A 137 -4.67 10.05 -13.95
C SER A 137 -4.71 8.54 -13.74
N GLN A 138 -4.08 7.76 -14.62
CA GLN A 138 -4.05 6.29 -14.51
C GLN A 138 -3.29 5.82 -13.27
N ALA A 139 -2.15 6.46 -12.96
CA ALA A 139 -1.36 6.12 -11.78
C ALA A 139 -2.09 6.47 -10.48
N ILE A 140 -2.74 7.63 -10.43
CA ILE A 140 -3.56 8.06 -9.29
C ILE A 140 -4.73 7.11 -9.06
N ASP A 141 -5.47 6.74 -10.11
CA ASP A 141 -6.56 5.77 -9.99
C ASP A 141 -6.08 4.41 -9.47
N ALA A 142 -4.88 3.98 -9.86
CA ALA A 142 -4.29 2.73 -9.40
C ALA A 142 -3.96 2.70 -7.90
N VAL A 143 -3.81 3.87 -7.25
CA VAL A 143 -3.53 3.96 -5.81
C VAL A 143 -4.60 3.27 -4.96
N THR A 144 -5.86 3.31 -5.40
CA THR A 144 -6.99 2.66 -4.70
C THR A 144 -6.88 1.14 -4.61
N ARG A 145 -6.00 0.53 -5.41
CA ARG A 145 -5.77 -0.92 -5.48
C ARG A 145 -4.40 -1.31 -4.92
N LEU A 146 -3.64 -0.36 -4.38
CA LEU A 146 -2.40 -0.64 -3.67
C LEU A 146 -2.73 -0.97 -2.20
N PRO A 147 -2.26 -2.12 -1.68
CA PRO A 147 -2.49 -2.45 -0.29
C PRO A 147 -1.75 -1.47 0.62
N ARG A 148 -2.33 -1.20 1.80
CA ARG A 148 -1.77 -0.40 2.91
C ARG A 148 -1.59 1.11 2.62
N VAL A 149 -2.13 1.64 1.54
CA VAL A 149 -2.05 3.08 1.27
C VAL A 149 -2.98 3.86 2.20
N GLU A 150 -2.40 4.83 2.89
CA GLU A 150 -3.13 5.69 3.84
C GLU A 150 -3.15 7.15 3.40
N ILE A 151 -2.29 7.55 2.45
CA ILE A 151 -2.26 8.92 1.93
C ILE A 151 -1.55 9.00 0.59
N LEU A 152 -2.01 9.93 -0.26
CA LEU A 152 -1.39 10.29 -1.54
C LEU A 152 -0.90 11.74 -1.52
N VAL A 153 0.31 11.97 -2.02
CA VAL A 153 0.87 13.31 -2.24
C VAL A 153 1.13 13.54 -3.73
N LEU A 154 0.55 14.62 -4.26
CA LEU A 154 0.74 15.06 -5.64
C LEU A 154 1.77 16.18 -5.70
N ALA A 155 2.91 15.89 -6.32
CA ALA A 155 4.07 16.76 -6.37
C ALA A 155 4.31 17.26 -7.80
N GLY A 156 3.74 18.40 -8.18
CA GLY A 156 3.77 18.92 -9.54
C GLY A 156 3.81 20.44 -9.60
N SER A 157 4.17 20.99 -10.77
CA SER A 157 4.04 22.43 -11.06
C SER A 157 2.69 22.76 -11.71
N ILE A 158 2.09 21.79 -12.40
CA ILE A 158 0.76 21.91 -13.00
C ILE A 158 0.08 20.55 -13.07
N MET A 159 -1.14 20.44 -12.53
CA MET A 159 -2.00 19.27 -12.68
C MET A 159 -3.47 19.68 -12.74
N GLY A 160 -4.25 19.09 -13.64
CA GLY A 160 -5.65 19.40 -13.83
C GLY A 160 -6.34 18.43 -14.78
N GLY A 161 -7.55 18.76 -15.22
CA GLY A 161 -8.32 17.91 -16.14
C GLY A 161 -8.64 16.56 -15.49
N SER A 162 -8.41 15.47 -16.23
CA SER A 162 -8.70 14.09 -15.78
C SER A 162 -7.98 13.70 -14.48
N VAL A 163 -6.85 14.34 -14.17
CA VAL A 163 -6.15 14.16 -12.89
C VAL A 163 -7.02 14.58 -11.70
N SER A 164 -7.82 15.66 -11.86
CA SER A 164 -8.73 16.13 -10.81
C SER A 164 -9.84 15.12 -10.54
N ASP A 165 -10.38 14.49 -11.57
CA ASP A 165 -11.40 13.45 -11.42
C ASP A 165 -10.84 12.20 -10.73
N ALA A 166 -9.59 11.83 -11.05
CA ALA A 166 -8.89 10.72 -10.39
C ALA A 166 -8.66 11.01 -8.90
N VAL A 167 -8.28 12.24 -8.54
CA VAL A 167 -8.14 12.67 -7.14
C VAL A 167 -9.45 12.48 -6.37
N GLU A 168 -10.59 12.87 -6.94
CA GLU A 168 -11.87 12.67 -6.25
C GLU A 168 -12.22 11.20 -6.06
N ARG A 169 -11.92 10.33 -7.04
CA ARG A 169 -12.13 8.88 -6.89
C ARG A 169 -11.29 8.30 -5.75
N VAL A 170 -10.03 8.70 -5.64
CA VAL A 170 -9.13 8.29 -4.55
C VAL A 170 -9.64 8.76 -3.19
N LYS A 171 -10.16 10.00 -3.11
CA LYS A 171 -10.76 10.51 -1.87
C LYS A 171 -12.02 9.78 -1.48
N VAL A 172 -12.86 9.44 -2.45
CA VAL A 172 -14.09 8.64 -2.22
C VAL A 172 -13.76 7.24 -1.70
N SER A 173 -12.62 6.66 -2.08
CA SER A 173 -12.14 5.40 -1.49
C SER A 173 -11.51 5.56 -0.10
N GLY A 174 -11.57 6.75 0.50
CA GLY A 174 -11.08 7.02 1.85
C GLY A 174 -9.60 7.39 1.95
N ILE A 175 -8.90 7.56 0.82
CA ILE A 175 -7.47 7.94 0.82
C ILE A 175 -7.37 9.48 0.67
N PRO A 176 -6.89 10.19 1.70
CA PRO A 176 -6.70 11.63 1.64
C PRO A 176 -5.59 12.01 0.66
N VAL A 177 -5.73 13.19 0.07
CA VAL A 177 -4.81 13.70 -0.95
C VAL A 177 -4.24 15.05 -0.53
N ILE A 178 -2.91 15.12 -0.41
CA ILE A 178 -2.16 16.38 -0.31
C ILE A 178 -1.70 16.77 -1.71
N ALA A 179 -1.90 18.02 -2.11
CA ALA A 179 -1.30 18.56 -3.33
C ALA A 179 -0.31 19.67 -2.99
N LEU A 180 0.81 19.73 -3.73
CA LEU A 180 1.62 20.94 -3.70
C LEU A 180 0.83 22.12 -4.28
N ASN A 181 1.15 23.32 -3.79
CA ASN A 181 0.60 24.54 -4.36
C ASN A 181 1.10 24.74 -5.80
N MET A 182 0.27 24.34 -6.76
CA MET A 182 0.61 24.23 -8.18
C MET A 182 -0.47 24.85 -9.07
N ALA A 183 -0.18 25.03 -10.36
CA ALA A 183 -1.18 25.46 -11.33
C ALA A 183 -2.17 24.32 -11.68
N GLY A 184 -3.33 24.69 -12.24
CA GLY A 184 -4.36 23.74 -12.67
C GLY A 184 -5.42 23.47 -11.60
N SER A 185 -6.36 22.58 -11.91
CA SER A 185 -7.55 22.35 -11.08
C SER A 185 -7.31 21.48 -9.86
N VAL A 186 -6.28 20.61 -9.85
CA VAL A 186 -6.05 19.61 -8.77
C VAL A 186 -6.05 20.21 -7.37
N VAL A 187 -5.51 21.42 -7.20
CA VAL A 187 -5.45 22.10 -5.89
C VAL A 187 -6.83 22.34 -5.27
N LYS A 188 -7.90 22.40 -6.07
CA LYS A 188 -9.28 22.55 -5.59
C LYS A 188 -9.92 21.22 -5.16
N HIS A 189 -9.34 20.11 -5.59
CA HIS A 189 -9.84 18.76 -5.36
C HIS A 189 -9.07 18.04 -4.25
N ALA A 190 -7.84 18.46 -3.94
CA ALA A 190 -7.07 17.92 -2.83
C ALA A 190 -7.70 18.28 -1.46
N ASP A 191 -7.42 17.46 -0.44
CA ASP A 191 -7.85 17.71 0.93
C ASP A 191 -7.04 18.83 1.60
N LEU A 192 -5.77 18.92 1.24
CA LEU A 192 -4.81 19.88 1.77
C LEU A 192 -3.87 20.37 0.67
N VAL A 193 -3.63 21.69 0.65
CA VAL A 193 -2.65 22.30 -0.27
C VAL A 193 -1.46 22.80 0.54
N VAL A 194 -0.25 22.38 0.18
CA VAL A 194 0.99 22.74 0.89
C VAL A 194 1.99 23.35 -0.07
N THR A 195 2.58 24.48 0.29
CA THR A 195 3.51 25.19 -0.59
C THR A 195 4.92 24.61 -0.53
N ASP A 196 5.41 24.30 0.67
CA ASP A 196 6.73 23.69 0.85
C ASP A 196 6.65 22.17 0.63
N PRO A 197 7.39 21.61 -0.35
CA PRO A 197 7.34 20.18 -0.62
C PRO A 197 7.85 19.33 0.54
N ILE A 198 8.86 19.79 1.28
CA ILE A 198 9.40 19.05 2.42
C ILE A 198 8.32 18.92 3.51
N GLN A 199 7.68 20.03 3.86
CA GLN A 199 6.57 20.05 4.82
C GLN A 199 5.39 19.17 4.35
N ALA A 200 5.08 19.14 3.05
CA ALA A 200 4.03 18.27 2.52
C ALA A 200 4.31 16.78 2.83
N GLY A 201 5.57 16.36 2.70
CA GLY A 201 6.00 15.01 3.07
C GLY A 201 5.88 14.74 4.57
N VAL A 202 6.29 15.70 5.41
CA VAL A 202 6.15 15.60 6.88
C VAL A 202 4.67 15.47 7.27
N PHE A 203 3.79 16.32 6.74
CA PHE A 203 2.35 16.26 7.03
C PHE A 203 1.72 14.95 6.58
N ALA A 204 2.18 14.39 5.45
CA ALA A 204 1.71 13.10 5.00
C ALA A 204 2.00 12.00 6.03
N VAL A 205 3.23 11.93 6.54
CA VAL A 205 3.60 10.94 7.56
C VAL A 205 2.91 11.20 8.89
N MET A 206 2.86 12.45 9.34
CA MET A 206 2.18 12.79 10.58
C MET A 206 0.69 12.43 10.56
N HIS A 207 0.04 12.49 9.39
CA HIS A 207 -1.33 12.03 9.25
C HIS A 207 -1.48 10.51 9.39
N VAL A 208 -0.51 9.77 8.83
CA VAL A 208 -0.50 8.30 8.83
C VAL A 208 -0.14 7.72 10.20
N SER A 209 0.70 8.44 10.96
CA SER A 209 1.11 8.07 12.32
C SER A 209 -0.10 8.03 13.26
N THR A 210 -0.10 7.02 14.12
CA THR A 210 -1.03 6.86 15.24
C THR A 210 -0.60 7.64 16.49
N ILE A 211 0.66 8.10 16.54
CA ILE A 211 1.24 8.85 17.66
C ILE A 211 1.11 10.36 17.45
N ALA A 212 1.20 10.82 16.21
CA ALA A 212 1.07 12.23 15.90
C ALA A 212 -0.39 12.73 16.06
N VAL A 213 -0.54 13.99 16.47
CA VAL A 213 -1.85 14.63 16.67
C VAL A 213 -2.41 15.22 15.37
N PHE A 214 -1.56 15.37 14.35
CA PHE A 214 -1.94 15.99 13.09
C PHE A 214 -2.87 15.09 12.29
N ASP A 215 -3.91 15.68 11.72
CA ASP A 215 -4.90 14.98 10.92
C ASP A 215 -5.36 15.91 9.79
N VAL A 216 -5.15 15.48 8.54
CA VAL A 216 -5.52 16.23 7.33
C VAL A 216 -7.01 16.63 7.36
N TYR A 217 -7.88 15.76 7.88
CA TYR A 217 -9.31 16.03 7.92
C TYR A 217 -9.68 17.20 8.85
N ARG A 218 -8.86 17.49 9.86
CA ARG A 218 -9.05 18.64 10.78
C ARG A 218 -8.65 19.97 10.16
N VAL A 219 -7.83 19.95 9.13
CA VAL A 219 -7.32 21.15 8.43
C VAL A 219 -7.74 21.20 6.97
N ARG A 220 -8.77 20.43 6.60
CA ARG A 220 -9.25 20.30 5.23
C ARG A 220 -9.59 21.66 4.59
N GLY A 221 -9.16 21.86 3.36
CA GLY A 221 -9.37 23.10 2.60
C GLY A 221 -8.48 24.29 3.03
N ARG A 222 -7.60 24.10 4.02
CA ARG A 222 -6.58 25.10 4.35
C ARG A 222 -5.38 25.00 3.39
N LYS A 223 -4.60 26.08 3.36
CA LYS A 223 -3.36 26.17 2.63
C LYS A 223 -2.22 26.51 3.59
N PHE A 224 -1.10 25.82 3.46
CA PHE A 224 0.12 26.02 4.25
C PHE A 224 1.29 26.41 3.35
#